data_AF-A0A814UQZ4-F1
#
_entry.id   AF-A0A814UQZ4-F1
#
_cell.length_a   1.000
_cell.length_b   1.000
_cell.length_c   1.000
_cell.angle_alpha   90.00
_cell.angle_beta   90.00
_cell.angle_gamma   90.00
#
_symmetry.space_group_name_H-M   'P 1'
#
loop_
_entity.id
_entity.type
_entity.pdbx_description
1 polymer ?
#
loop_
_entity_poly.entity_id
_entity_poly.type
_entity_poly.pdbx_seq_one_letter_code
_entity_poly.pdbx_strand_id
1 'polypeptide(L)'
;MEGCPRLSTIGFDPKVSIESVDLCEKIPNYITSTYQENGNKYSQECEQMNRLRQSTINSSADENGIQLLKRYYCQLQLLRNRFPMLPDTECAVRFTWEDAFQKEDNTYNDIRFEEACILYNLGAMYSRLGANEPRRTHDSIKNACTYFLCASACFEKVRDQYTTYTSDL
;
A
#
# COMPACT_ATOMS: atom_id res chain seq x y z
N MET A 1 -8.18 37.95 -12.09
CA MET A 1 -7.05 37.32 -11.37
C MET A 1 -6.49 36.09 -12.14
N GLU A 2 -6.72 35.96 -13.45
CA GLU A 2 -6.35 34.76 -14.24
C GLU A 2 -4.86 34.66 -14.63
N GLY A 3 -4.06 35.70 -14.38
CA GLY A 3 -2.63 35.74 -14.72
C GLY A 3 -1.67 35.58 -13.55
N CYS A 4 -2.15 35.20 -12.36
CA CYS A 4 -1.28 35.03 -11.19
C CYS A 4 -0.42 33.76 -11.34
N PRO A 5 0.91 33.81 -11.07
CA PRO A 5 1.76 32.63 -11.06
C PRO A 5 1.22 31.55 -10.12
N ARG A 6 1.19 30.30 -10.59
CA ARG A 6 0.75 29.17 -9.77
C ARG A 6 1.83 28.85 -8.73
N LEU A 7 1.41 28.67 -7.48
CA LEU A 7 2.29 28.23 -6.42
C LEU A 7 2.71 26.77 -6.63
N SER A 8 3.93 26.46 -6.22
CA SER A 8 4.39 25.09 -6.09
C SER A 8 3.57 24.37 -5.02
N THR A 9 3.26 23.11 -5.27
CA THR A 9 2.49 22.26 -4.36
C THR A 9 3.38 21.13 -3.87
N ILE A 10 3.12 20.64 -2.65
CA ILE A 10 3.91 19.59 -2.02
C ILE A 10 3.37 18.24 -2.47
N GLY A 11 4.27 17.34 -2.85
CA GLY A 11 4.01 15.90 -2.97
C GLY A 11 4.86 15.16 -1.94
N PHE A 12 4.36 14.02 -1.48
CA PHE A 12 5.06 13.15 -0.55
C PHE A 12 5.75 12.01 -1.29
N ASP A 13 6.88 11.57 -0.75
CA ASP A 13 7.58 10.40 -1.27
C ASP A 13 6.97 9.11 -0.71
N PRO A 14 6.88 8.05 -1.53
CA PRO A 14 6.43 6.75 -1.08
C PRO A 14 7.50 6.09 -0.17
N LYS A 15 7.03 5.28 0.77
CA LYS A 15 7.85 4.36 1.57
C LYS A 15 8.40 3.24 0.68
N VAL A 16 9.53 2.68 1.09
CA VAL A 16 10.23 1.62 0.34
C VAL A 16 10.21 0.32 1.16
N SER A 17 9.73 -0.77 0.54
CA SER A 17 9.87 -2.10 1.14
C SER A 17 11.31 -2.57 0.95
N ILE A 18 12.01 -2.86 2.05
CA ILE A 18 13.44 -3.22 1.98
C ILE A 18 13.71 -4.72 1.91
N GLU A 19 12.67 -5.55 2.09
CA GLU A 19 12.79 -7.00 2.06
C GLU A 19 11.88 -7.68 1.03
N SER A 20 12.31 -8.86 0.58
CA SER A 20 11.48 -9.79 -0.17
C SER A 20 10.65 -10.61 0.81
N VAL A 21 9.32 -10.48 0.72
CA VAL A 21 8.37 -11.18 1.60
C VAL A 21 7.61 -12.23 0.80
N ASP A 22 7.52 -13.45 1.34
CA ASP A 22 6.55 -14.45 0.90
C ASP A 22 5.30 -14.38 1.78
N LEU A 23 4.21 -13.85 1.22
CA LEU A 23 2.93 -13.68 1.92
C LEU A 23 2.25 -15.01 2.28
N CYS A 24 2.64 -16.08 1.61
CA CYS A 24 1.93 -17.34 1.63
C CYS A 24 2.74 -18.47 2.27
N GLU A 25 3.94 -18.20 2.77
CA GLU A 25 4.83 -19.19 3.40
C GLU A 25 4.09 -20.11 4.39
N LYS A 26 3.23 -19.53 5.24
CA LYS A 26 2.52 -20.25 6.31
C LYS A 26 1.14 -20.77 5.92
N ILE A 27 0.58 -20.29 4.80
CA ILE A 27 -0.81 -20.56 4.40
C ILE A 27 -1.06 -22.04 4.07
N PRO A 28 -0.24 -22.74 3.26
CA PRO A 28 -0.45 -24.15 2.96
C PRO A 28 -0.47 -25.04 4.20
N ASN A 29 0.41 -24.74 5.17
CA ASN A 29 0.48 -25.48 6.43
C ASN A 29 -0.76 -25.22 7.31
N TYR A 30 -1.24 -23.98 7.37
CA TYR A 30 -2.49 -23.64 8.06
C TYR A 30 -3.70 -24.33 7.40
N ILE A 31 -3.78 -24.37 6.08
CA ILE A 31 -4.88 -25.05 5.39
C ILE A 31 -4.90 -26.54 5.71
N THR A 32 -3.72 -27.17 5.71
CA THR A 32 -3.58 -28.61 5.98
C THR A 32 -3.94 -28.95 7.43
N SER A 33 -3.53 -28.12 8.39
CA SER A 33 -3.81 -28.35 9.81
C SER A 33 -5.26 -28.03 10.20
N THR A 34 -5.79 -26.91 9.74
CA THR A 34 -7.10 -26.39 10.17
C THR A 34 -8.26 -26.94 9.34
N TYR A 35 -8.10 -27.05 8.01
CA TYR A 35 -9.17 -27.49 7.11
C TYR A 35 -9.02 -28.94 6.65
N GLN A 36 -7.94 -29.63 7.04
CA GLN A 36 -7.64 -31.02 6.62
C GLN A 36 -7.64 -31.18 5.09
N GLU A 37 -7.29 -30.11 4.39
CA GLU A 37 -7.21 -30.06 2.93
C GLU A 37 -5.75 -29.94 2.48
N ASN A 38 -5.42 -30.47 1.30
CA ASN A 38 -4.08 -30.30 0.73
C ASN A 38 -3.81 -28.82 0.40
N GLY A 39 -3.02 -28.14 1.25
CA GLY A 39 -2.66 -26.73 1.08
C GLY A 39 -1.92 -26.41 -0.23
N ASN A 40 -1.25 -27.40 -0.85
CA ASN A 40 -0.53 -27.20 -2.11
C ASN A 40 -1.44 -26.93 -3.31
N LYS A 41 -2.75 -27.22 -3.17
CA LYS A 41 -3.76 -26.88 -4.19
C LYS A 41 -3.81 -25.38 -4.49
N TYR A 42 -3.42 -24.54 -3.55
CA TYR A 42 -3.50 -23.07 -3.66
C TYR A 42 -2.16 -22.42 -4.01
N SER A 43 -1.16 -23.20 -4.43
CA SER A 43 0.19 -22.71 -4.74
C SER A 43 0.20 -21.68 -5.87
N GLN A 44 -0.68 -21.82 -6.86
CA GLN A 44 -0.79 -20.87 -7.96
C GLN A 44 -1.30 -19.50 -7.50
N GLU A 45 -2.31 -19.48 -6.63
CA GLU A 45 -2.86 -18.26 -6.04
C GLU A 45 -1.83 -17.58 -5.13
N CYS A 46 -1.07 -18.37 -4.37
CA CYS A 46 0.03 -17.89 -3.55
C CYS A 46 1.10 -17.20 -4.41
N GLU A 47 1.49 -17.82 -5.53
CA GLU A 47 2.43 -17.24 -6.46
C GLU A 47 1.90 -15.95 -7.11
N GLN A 48 0.61 -15.91 -7.47
CA GLN A 48 -0.02 -14.69 -7.99
C GLN A 48 -0.01 -13.56 -6.96
N MET A 49 -0.24 -13.85 -5.68
CA MET A 49 -0.22 -12.86 -4.61
C MET A 49 1.19 -12.28 -4.40
N ASN A 50 2.21 -13.14 -4.37
CA ASN A 50 3.60 -12.71 -4.28
C ASN A 50 4.04 -11.90 -5.51
N ARG A 51 3.66 -12.32 -6.72
CA ARG A 51 3.92 -11.55 -7.95
C ARG A 51 3.22 -10.19 -7.95
N LEU A 52 2.00 -10.11 -7.42
CA LEU A 52 1.26 -8.85 -7.27
C LEU A 52 1.99 -7.90 -6.31
N ARG A 53 2.48 -8.40 -5.16
CA ARG A 53 3.32 -7.61 -4.25
C ARG A 53 4.56 -7.08 -4.97
N GLN A 54 5.31 -7.95 -5.63
CA GLN A 54 6.52 -7.58 -6.36
C GLN A 54 6.26 -6.53 -7.45
N SER A 55 5.14 -6.65 -8.17
CA SER A 55 4.74 -5.66 -9.17
C SER A 55 4.36 -4.32 -8.53
N THR A 56 3.78 -4.35 -7.33
CA THR A 56 3.32 -3.15 -6.62
C THR A 56 4.49 -2.36 -6.02
N ILE A 57 5.44 -3.04 -5.37
CA ILE A 57 6.61 -2.38 -4.76
C ILE A 57 7.56 -1.78 -5.81
N ASN A 58 7.57 -2.33 -7.04
CA ASN A 58 8.38 -1.86 -8.17
C ASN A 58 7.58 -0.96 -9.14
N SER A 59 6.39 -0.50 -8.74
CA SER A 59 5.52 0.25 -9.64
C SER A 59 6.04 1.66 -9.95
N SER A 60 5.74 2.14 -11.17
CA SER A 60 6.06 3.49 -11.61
C SER A 60 5.15 4.53 -10.95
N ALA A 61 5.63 5.78 -10.91
CA ALA A 61 4.92 6.93 -10.34
C ALA A 61 3.79 7.46 -11.26
N ASP A 62 2.87 6.58 -11.70
CA ASP A 62 1.81 6.89 -12.67
C ASP A 62 0.45 6.24 -12.29
N GLU A 63 -0.54 6.38 -13.18
CA GLU A 63 -1.87 5.79 -12.97
C GLU A 63 -1.86 4.26 -12.90
N ASN A 64 -0.93 3.58 -13.59
CA ASN A 64 -0.81 2.13 -13.51
C ASN A 64 -0.33 1.71 -12.12
N GLY A 65 0.63 2.44 -11.55
CA GLY A 65 1.08 2.23 -10.17
C GLY A 65 -0.05 2.39 -9.16
N ILE A 66 -0.92 3.38 -9.35
CA ILE A 66 -2.14 3.57 -8.53
C ILE A 66 -3.07 2.36 -8.63
N GLN A 67 -3.28 1.80 -9.82
CA GLN A 67 -4.14 0.62 -9.98
C GLN A 67 -3.54 -0.62 -9.31
N LEU A 68 -2.22 -0.80 -9.40
CA LEU A 68 -1.51 -1.89 -8.72
C LEU A 68 -1.63 -1.78 -7.20
N LEU A 69 -1.37 -0.60 -6.64
CA LEU A 69 -1.51 -0.32 -5.20
C LEU A 69 -2.93 -0.62 -4.70
N LYS A 70 -3.96 -0.13 -5.41
CA LYS A 70 -5.36 -0.42 -5.08
C LYS A 70 -5.68 -1.90 -5.11
N ARG A 71 -5.26 -2.59 -6.18
CA ARG A 71 -5.51 -4.02 -6.35
C ARG A 71 -4.84 -4.81 -5.22
N TYR A 72 -3.59 -4.51 -4.92
CA TYR A 72 -2.83 -5.19 -3.88
C TYR A 72 -3.43 -4.93 -2.49
N TYR A 73 -3.78 -3.68 -2.17
CA TYR A 73 -4.47 -3.34 -0.92
C TYR A 73 -5.76 -4.15 -0.73
N CYS A 74 -6.60 -4.25 -1.76
CA CYS A 74 -7.81 -5.07 -1.69
C CYS A 74 -7.50 -6.57 -1.48
N GLN A 75 -6.46 -7.10 -2.13
CA GLN A 75 -6.07 -8.51 -1.94
C GLN A 75 -5.54 -8.77 -0.52
N LEU A 76 -4.80 -7.84 0.09
CA LEU A 76 -4.36 -7.94 1.48
C LEU A 76 -5.55 -8.03 2.43
N GLN A 77 -6.57 -7.18 2.24
CA GLN A 77 -7.78 -7.22 3.06
C GLN A 77 -8.54 -8.54 2.91
N LEU A 78 -8.65 -9.07 1.69
CA LEU A 78 -9.27 -10.38 1.44
C LEU A 78 -8.48 -11.52 2.08
N LEU A 79 -7.15 -11.44 2.05
CA LEU A 79 -6.26 -12.44 2.64
C LEU A 79 -6.36 -12.42 4.18
N ARG A 80 -6.29 -11.23 4.79
CA ARG A 80 -6.47 -11.01 6.24
C ARG A 80 -7.82 -11.50 6.75
N ASN A 81 -8.87 -11.40 5.93
CA ASN A 81 -10.21 -11.89 6.31
C ASN A 81 -10.34 -13.42 6.24
N ARG A 82 -9.40 -14.13 5.60
CA ARG A 82 -9.42 -15.59 5.46
C ARG A 82 -8.43 -16.30 6.37
N PHE A 83 -7.29 -15.68 6.64
CA PHE A 83 -6.21 -16.28 7.41
C PHE A 83 -5.87 -15.43 8.64
N PRO A 84 -5.53 -16.07 9.77
CA PRO A 84 -5.11 -15.35 10.95
C PRO A 84 -3.68 -14.81 10.74
N MET A 85 -3.59 -13.56 10.28
CA MET A 85 -2.33 -12.88 9.91
C MET A 85 -2.01 -11.66 10.79
N LEU A 86 -2.69 -11.55 11.93
CA LEU A 86 -2.43 -10.54 12.96
C LEU A 86 -1.23 -10.96 13.83
N PRO A 87 -0.71 -10.08 14.70
CA PRO A 87 0.42 -10.42 15.58
C PRO A 87 0.10 -11.66 16.42
N ASP A 88 1.12 -12.49 16.64
CA ASP A 88 1.05 -13.71 17.46
C ASP A 88 0.04 -14.77 16.96
N THR A 89 -0.30 -14.74 15.67
CA THR A 89 -1.17 -15.74 15.04
C THR A 89 -0.45 -16.61 14.01
N GLU A 90 -1.06 -17.75 13.66
CA GLU A 90 -0.43 -18.85 12.92
C GLU A 90 0.09 -18.46 11.52
N CYS A 91 -0.55 -17.49 10.86
CA CYS A 91 -0.14 -17.00 9.54
C CYS A 91 0.45 -15.57 9.59
N ALA A 92 0.91 -15.09 10.75
CA ALA A 92 1.56 -13.79 10.85
C ALA A 92 2.81 -13.72 9.95
N VAL A 93 2.93 -12.66 9.16
CA VAL A 93 4.05 -12.42 8.24
C VAL A 93 4.79 -11.16 8.67
N ARG A 94 6.12 -11.20 8.57
CA ARG A 94 7.00 -10.07 8.86
C ARG A 94 7.08 -9.14 7.65
N PHE A 95 6.91 -7.85 7.88
CA PHE A 95 7.05 -6.80 6.88
C PHE A 95 7.95 -5.69 7.40
N THR A 96 8.89 -5.25 6.55
CA THR A 96 9.85 -4.20 6.87
C THR A 96 9.82 -3.11 5.79
N TRP A 97 9.55 -1.90 6.23
CA TRP A 97 9.45 -0.71 5.38
C TRP A 97 10.34 0.41 5.90
N GLU A 98 11.08 1.05 4.99
CA GLU A 98 11.85 2.27 5.26
C GLU A 98 10.91 3.48 5.27
N ASP A 99 11.05 4.33 6.28
CA ASP A 99 10.31 5.57 6.40
C ASP A 99 10.64 6.59 5.29
N ALA A 100 9.61 7.33 4.85
CA ALA A 100 9.77 8.32 3.78
C ALA A 100 10.60 9.54 4.21
N PHE A 101 10.61 9.89 5.50
CA PHE A 101 11.23 11.12 6.03
C PHE A 101 12.49 10.84 6.85
N GLN A 102 12.44 9.88 7.77
CA GLN A 102 13.49 9.60 8.74
C GLN A 102 14.50 8.55 8.25
N LYS A 103 14.17 7.82 7.17
CA LYS A 103 15.02 6.72 6.65
C LYS A 103 15.32 5.65 7.71
N GLU A 104 14.38 5.46 8.63
CA GLU A 104 14.41 4.39 9.62
C GLU A 104 13.58 3.20 9.15
N ASP A 105 14.06 1.99 9.43
CA ASP A 105 13.40 0.74 9.07
C ASP A 105 12.42 0.31 10.16
N ASN A 106 11.15 0.20 9.80
CA ASN A 106 10.09 -0.25 10.69
C ASN A 106 9.67 -1.66 10.34
N THR A 107 9.77 -2.57 11.32
CA THR A 107 9.43 -3.99 11.15
C THR A 107 8.21 -4.34 12.00
N TYR A 108 7.20 -4.94 11.38
CA TYR A 108 6.04 -5.51 12.08
C TYR A 108 5.65 -6.88 11.55
N ASN A 109 5.27 -7.78 12.47
CA ASN A 109 4.67 -9.09 12.14
C ASN A 109 3.14 -8.97 12.02
N ASP A 110 2.66 -8.00 11.26
CA ASP A 110 1.24 -7.68 11.13
C ASP A 110 0.89 -7.30 9.70
N ILE A 111 -0.04 -8.02 9.08
CA ILE A 111 -0.53 -7.68 7.73
C ILE A 111 -1.15 -6.28 7.66
N ARG A 112 -1.67 -5.74 8.77
CA ARG A 112 -2.21 -4.38 8.82
C ARG A 112 -1.12 -3.32 8.64
N PHE A 113 0.12 -3.62 9.00
CA PHE A 113 1.24 -2.73 8.74
C PHE A 113 1.54 -2.64 7.23
N GLU A 114 1.54 -3.78 6.52
CA GLU A 114 1.64 -3.81 5.05
C GLU A 114 0.46 -3.04 4.42
N GLU A 115 -0.78 -3.26 4.87
CA GLU A 115 -1.96 -2.53 4.40
C GLU A 115 -1.79 -1.01 4.57
N ALA A 116 -1.27 -0.57 5.72
CA ALA A 116 -1.07 0.85 6.02
C ALA A 116 0.03 1.48 5.14
N CYS A 117 1.16 0.79 4.94
CA CYS A 117 2.25 1.27 4.07
C CYS A 117 1.79 1.41 2.61
N ILE A 118 1.02 0.44 2.10
CA ILE A 118 0.46 0.48 0.75
C ILE A 118 -0.55 1.63 0.60
N LEU A 119 -1.37 1.87 1.61
CA LEU A 119 -2.35 2.95 1.61
C LEU A 119 -1.67 4.34 1.72
N TYR A 120 -0.61 4.45 2.52
CA TYR A 120 0.23 5.64 2.56
C TYR A 120 0.85 5.90 1.18
N ASN A 121 1.45 4.88 0.54
CA ASN A 121 2.03 5.01 -0.79
C ASN A 121 0.99 5.43 -1.84
N LEU A 122 -0.25 4.93 -1.74
CA LEU A 122 -1.35 5.39 -2.58
C LEU A 122 -1.62 6.90 -2.41
N GLY A 123 -1.62 7.39 -1.16
CA GLY A 123 -1.74 8.81 -0.86
C GLY A 123 -0.57 9.64 -1.40
N ALA A 124 0.66 9.17 -1.19
CA ALA A 124 1.88 9.80 -1.70
C ALA A 124 1.85 9.92 -3.23
N MET A 125 1.48 8.85 -3.92
CA MET A 125 1.33 8.81 -5.38
C MET A 125 0.32 9.84 -5.88
N TYR A 126 -0.86 9.90 -5.26
CA TYR A 126 -1.87 10.91 -5.59
C TYR A 126 -1.36 12.34 -5.36
N SER A 127 -0.66 12.59 -4.25
CA SER A 127 -0.10 13.92 -3.97
C SER A 127 0.93 14.35 -5.03
N ARG A 128 1.76 13.42 -5.51
CA ARG A 128 2.75 13.68 -6.57
C ARG A 128 2.09 13.95 -7.92
N LEU A 129 1.08 13.18 -8.31
CA LEU A 129 0.33 13.45 -9.53
C LEU A 129 -0.37 14.81 -9.48
N GLY A 130 -1.03 15.13 -8.35
CA GLY A 130 -1.64 16.44 -8.13
C GLY A 130 -0.63 17.59 -8.17
N ALA A 131 0.59 17.36 -7.67
CA ALA A 131 1.65 18.36 -7.71
C ALA A 131 2.19 18.61 -9.12
N ASN A 132 2.30 17.54 -9.92
CA ASN A 132 2.83 17.56 -11.28
C ASN A 132 1.84 18.09 -12.34
N GLU A 133 0.55 18.21 -12.00
CA GLU A 133 -0.43 18.83 -12.89
C GLU A 133 -0.08 20.29 -13.21
N PRO A 134 -0.06 20.71 -14.49
CA PRO A 134 0.38 22.06 -14.88
C PRO A 134 -0.57 23.19 -14.44
N ARG A 135 -1.84 22.88 -14.14
CA ARG A 135 -2.87 23.82 -13.65
C ARG A 135 -3.05 25.06 -14.54
N ARG A 136 -2.88 24.86 -15.86
CA ARG A 136 -3.03 25.89 -16.91
C ARG A 136 -4.41 25.87 -17.57
N THR A 137 -5.04 24.70 -17.63
CA THR A 137 -6.37 24.51 -18.18
C THR A 137 -7.35 24.18 -17.07
N HIS A 138 -8.65 24.40 -17.33
CA HIS A 138 -9.72 24.04 -16.38
C HIS A 138 -9.67 22.54 -16.01
N ASP A 139 -9.41 21.67 -17.00
CA ASP A 139 -9.30 20.23 -16.78
C ASP A 139 -8.11 19.86 -15.90
N SER A 140 -6.94 20.44 -16.13
CA SER A 140 -5.75 20.19 -15.31
C SER A 140 -5.92 20.67 -13.86
N ILE A 141 -6.63 21.79 -13.66
CA ILE A 141 -6.99 22.25 -12.30
C ILE A 141 -7.93 21.24 -11.63
N LYS A 142 -8.95 20.75 -12.34
CA LYS A 142 -9.88 19.75 -11.82
C LYS A 142 -9.18 18.43 -11.49
N ASN A 143 -8.26 17.98 -12.34
CA ASN A 143 -7.45 16.79 -12.10
C ASN A 143 -6.57 16.95 -10.86
N ALA A 144 -5.86 18.07 -10.74
CA ALA A 144 -5.04 18.37 -9.57
C ALA A 144 -5.87 18.33 -8.27
N CYS A 145 -7.02 18.99 -8.25
CA CYS A 145 -7.95 18.95 -7.11
C CYS A 145 -8.39 17.51 -6.79
N THR A 146 -8.76 16.73 -7.81
CA THR A 146 -9.19 15.34 -7.63
C THR A 146 -8.07 14.50 -7.02
N TYR A 147 -6.84 14.61 -7.52
CA TYR A 147 -5.70 13.89 -6.97
C TYR A 147 -5.40 14.30 -5.52
N PHE A 148 -5.43 15.59 -5.17
CA PHE A 148 -5.23 16.02 -3.78
C PHE A 148 -6.34 15.53 -2.83
N LEU A 149 -7.59 15.52 -3.28
CA LEU A 149 -8.70 14.95 -2.50
C LEU A 149 -8.51 13.44 -2.29
N CYS A 150 -8.10 12.71 -3.33
CA CYS A 150 -7.79 11.29 -3.21
C CYS A 150 -6.61 11.04 -2.25
N ALA A 151 -5.57 11.86 -2.30
CA ALA A 151 -4.43 11.78 -1.37
C ALA A 151 -4.89 11.98 0.08
N SER A 152 -5.67 13.04 0.33
CA SER A 152 -6.24 13.34 1.64
C SER A 152 -7.06 12.18 2.19
N ALA A 153 -7.92 11.57 1.36
CA ALA A 153 -8.74 10.44 1.77
C ALA A 153 -7.90 9.21 2.14
N CYS A 154 -6.78 8.96 1.44
CA CYS A 154 -5.87 7.88 1.78
C CYS A 154 -5.21 8.11 3.14
N PHE A 155 -4.66 9.31 3.37
CA PHE A 155 -4.00 9.65 4.63
C PHE A 155 -4.98 9.69 5.82
N GLU A 156 -6.20 10.18 5.62
CA GLU A 156 -7.25 10.13 6.62
C GLU A 156 -7.58 8.68 7.00
N LYS A 157 -7.71 7.79 6.02
CA LYS A 157 -7.97 6.38 6.29
C LYS A 157 -6.78 5.69 7.00
N VAL A 158 -5.54 6.07 6.69
CA VAL A 158 -4.35 5.63 7.46
C VAL A 158 -4.48 6.05 8.93
N ARG A 159 -4.74 7.34 9.18
CA ARG A 159 -4.90 7.89 10.53
C ARG A 159 -5.99 7.17 11.33
N ASP A 160 -7.14 6.93 10.72
CA ASP A 160 -8.33 6.44 11.39
C ASP A 160 -8.34 4.92 11.60
N GLN A 161 -7.75 4.14 10.68
CA GLN A 161 -7.82 2.67 10.70
C GLN A 161 -6.52 2.00 11.17
N TYR A 162 -5.39 2.71 11.10
CA TYR A 162 -4.06 2.15 11.32
C TYR A 162 -3.26 2.96 12.36
N THR A 163 -3.97 3.57 13.33
CA THR A 163 -3.39 4.44 14.36
C THR A 163 -2.20 3.84 15.09
N THR A 164 -2.18 2.51 15.28
CA THR A 164 -1.07 1.77 15.90
C THR A 164 0.28 2.01 15.23
N TYR A 165 0.32 2.29 13.92
CA TYR A 165 1.56 2.49 13.17
C TYR A 165 1.79 3.96 12.76
N THR A 166 0.88 4.88 13.11
CA THR A 166 0.94 6.27 12.63
C THR A 166 2.17 7.06 13.05
N SER A 167 2.87 6.65 14.11
CA SER A 167 4.17 7.25 14.48
C SER A 167 5.30 6.87 13.53
N ASP A 168 5.14 5.75 12.82
CA ASP A 168 6.18 5.07 12.04
C ASP A 168 5.85 5.11 10.53
N LEU A 169 4.71 5.71 10.18
CA LEU A 169 4.20 5.88 8.82
C LEU A 169 4.53 7.27 8.28
#